data_AF-A0A1G2R7W8-F1
#
_entry.id   AF-A0A1G2R7W8-F1
#
_cell.length_a   1.000
_cell.length_b   1.000
_cell.length_c   1.000
_cell.angle_alpha   90.00
_cell.angle_beta   90.00
_cell.angle_gamma   90.00
#
_symmetry.space_group_name_H-M   'P 1'
#
loop_
_entity.id
_entity.type
_entity.pdbx_description
1 polymer ?
#
loop_
_entity_poly.entity_id
_entity_poly.type
_entity_poly.pdbx_seq_one_letter_code
_entity_poly.pdbx_strand_id
1 'polypeptide(L)'
;MQKQNLLRFIASIVIIFVVAFGIKMALAWTSPASAPPTQSITLGDITGVTVSPGITGGGTSGTVNIGPDTTYLQRRVSGTCAAGSAMRVVSADGTVTCETAGGGGGDITEVNTLSGSGLTGGATSGAVTLRIGFPSLDCSPGEVRTFDLDSGAYICALLQGMTMTTYNGNLGGYSGAAAKCAAEYPGTHMCSAHEINLYLQSGGSLGVGTYWYSTGTFVIPTTFTNLADCLGWTSSNSIYGGAVFGTYPSFAYCNSLHKIICCT
;
A
#
# COMPACT_ATOMS: atom_id res chain seq x y z
N MET A 1 -71.52 -115.55 36.22
CA MET A 1 -72.48 -114.77 35.41
C MET A 1 -72.35 -113.24 35.55
N GLN A 2 -71.91 -112.68 36.68
CA GLN A 2 -71.80 -111.21 36.87
C GLN A 2 -70.75 -110.49 36.01
N LYS A 3 -69.60 -111.13 35.71
CA LYS A 3 -68.48 -110.51 34.97
C LYS A 3 -68.79 -110.22 33.49
N GLN A 4 -69.60 -111.07 32.85
CA GLN A 4 -70.01 -110.92 31.45
C GLN A 4 -71.02 -109.78 31.25
N ASN A 5 -71.92 -109.59 32.20
CA ASN A 5 -72.88 -108.47 32.17
C ASN A 5 -72.19 -107.13 32.42
N LEU A 6 -71.18 -107.11 33.30
CA LEU A 6 -70.36 -105.92 33.54
C LEU A 6 -69.54 -105.52 32.30
N LEU A 7 -68.93 -106.49 31.60
CA LEU A 7 -68.22 -106.22 30.35
C LEU A 7 -69.14 -105.66 29.26
N ARG A 8 -70.37 -106.17 29.14
CA ARG A 8 -71.36 -105.66 28.17
C ARG A 8 -71.80 -104.23 28.51
N PHE A 9 -71.95 -103.92 29.79
CA PHE A 9 -72.34 -102.58 30.24
C PHE A 9 -71.22 -101.55 30.00
N ILE A 10 -69.97 -101.90 30.31
CA ILE A 10 -68.80 -101.05 30.06
C ILE A 10 -68.60 -100.83 28.54
N ALA A 11 -68.73 -101.88 27.73
CA ALA A 11 -68.63 -101.76 26.27
C ALA A 11 -69.69 -100.81 25.69
N SER A 12 -70.92 -100.85 26.19
CA SER A 12 -71.99 -99.97 25.74
C SER A 12 -71.74 -98.50 26.12
N ILE A 13 -71.21 -98.24 27.33
CA ILE A 13 -70.83 -96.87 27.76
C ILE A 13 -69.66 -96.34 26.93
N VAL A 14 -68.65 -97.17 26.66
CA VAL A 14 -67.50 -96.78 25.82
C VAL A 14 -67.95 -96.45 24.40
N ILE A 15 -68.83 -97.25 23.81
CA ILE A 15 -69.39 -96.97 22.47
C ILE A 15 -70.17 -95.67 22.46
N ILE A 16 -71.01 -95.40 23.48
CA ILE A 16 -71.76 -94.14 23.58
C ILE A 16 -70.82 -92.94 23.72
N PHE A 17 -69.76 -93.03 24.53
CA PHE A 17 -68.77 -91.97 24.68
C PHE A 17 -67.98 -91.71 23.38
N VAL A 18 -67.56 -92.76 22.68
CA VAL A 18 -66.83 -92.64 21.42
C VAL A 18 -67.71 -92.03 20.33
N VAL A 19 -68.98 -92.45 20.23
CA VAL A 19 -69.94 -91.90 19.25
C VAL A 19 -70.30 -90.45 19.58
N ALA A 20 -70.55 -90.12 20.85
CA ALA A 20 -70.87 -88.75 21.27
C ALA A 20 -69.69 -87.78 21.07
N PHE A 21 -68.46 -88.23 21.31
CA PHE A 21 -67.25 -87.43 21.10
C PHE A 21 -66.98 -87.22 19.60
N GLY A 22 -67.15 -88.27 18.78
CA GLY A 22 -67.02 -88.20 17.32
C GLY A 22 -68.06 -87.25 16.68
N ILE A 23 -69.30 -87.26 17.16
CA ILE A 23 -70.36 -86.36 16.66
C ILE A 23 -70.08 -84.90 17.08
N LYS A 24 -69.58 -84.64 18.29
CA LYS A 24 -69.15 -83.29 18.71
C LYS A 24 -67.98 -82.76 17.87
N MET A 25 -67.04 -83.63 17.50
CA MET A 25 -65.93 -83.25 16.61
C MET A 25 -66.39 -82.98 15.17
N ALA A 26 -67.38 -83.73 14.66
CA ALA A 26 -67.95 -83.49 13.33
C ALA A 26 -68.79 -82.21 13.26
N LEU A 27 -69.58 -81.89 14.29
CA LEU A 27 -70.40 -80.67 14.35
C LEU A 27 -69.60 -79.39 14.64
N ALA A 28 -68.42 -79.51 15.27
CA ALA A 28 -67.49 -78.38 15.39
C ALA A 28 -66.94 -77.92 14.03
N TRP A 29 -67.01 -78.77 13.00
CA TRP A 29 -66.46 -78.53 11.67
C TRP A 29 -67.51 -78.10 10.63
N THR A 30 -68.70 -77.69 11.08
CA THR A 30 -69.73 -77.05 10.22
C THR A 30 -70.10 -75.64 10.67
N SER A 31 -69.43 -75.09 11.70
CA SER A 31 -69.39 -73.63 11.83
C SER A 31 -68.46 -73.10 10.74
N PRO A 32 -68.84 -72.06 9.97
CA PRO A 32 -67.91 -71.51 9.00
C PRO A 32 -66.71 -71.01 9.79
N ALA A 33 -65.59 -71.71 9.68
CA ALA A 33 -64.30 -71.16 10.02
C ALA A 33 -64.23 -69.85 9.24
N SER A 34 -64.26 -68.73 9.95
CA SER A 34 -63.80 -67.47 9.38
C SER A 34 -62.47 -67.82 8.73
N ALA A 35 -62.39 -67.60 7.42
CA ALA A 35 -61.14 -67.76 6.69
C ALA A 35 -60.03 -67.15 7.55
N PRO A 36 -58.84 -67.77 7.64
CA PRO A 36 -57.70 -67.10 8.28
C PRO A 36 -57.69 -65.68 7.74
N PRO A 37 -57.57 -64.63 8.59
CA PRO A 37 -57.57 -63.27 8.06
C PRO A 37 -56.58 -63.31 6.92
N THR A 38 -57.06 -63.04 5.70
CA THR A 38 -56.15 -62.68 4.64
C THR A 38 -55.42 -61.53 5.28
N GLN A 39 -54.18 -61.78 5.71
CA GLN A 39 -53.32 -60.72 6.13
C GLN A 39 -53.28 -59.90 4.85
N SER A 40 -54.02 -58.79 4.87
CA SER A 40 -53.85 -57.75 3.89
C SER A 40 -52.35 -57.53 3.99
N ILE A 41 -51.61 -58.04 3.02
CA ILE A 41 -50.36 -57.41 2.69
C ILE A 41 -50.87 -56.09 2.14
N THR A 42 -51.15 -55.16 3.05
CA THR A 42 -51.29 -53.77 2.70
C THR A 42 -49.97 -53.55 1.99
N LEU A 43 -50.03 -53.44 0.65
CA LEU A 43 -48.93 -52.88 -0.11
C LEU A 43 -48.53 -51.66 0.71
N GLY A 44 -47.30 -51.67 1.24
CA GLY A 44 -46.93 -50.89 2.42
C GLY A 44 -47.44 -49.46 2.33
N ASP A 45 -47.78 -48.84 3.47
CA ASP A 45 -48.56 -47.60 3.60
C ASP A 45 -48.23 -46.46 2.60
N ILE A 46 -47.03 -46.46 2.02
CA ILE A 46 -46.61 -45.58 0.93
C ILE A 46 -47.05 -46.15 -0.43
N THR A 47 -48.06 -45.51 -1.05
CA THR A 47 -48.56 -45.84 -2.39
C THR A 47 -47.72 -45.26 -3.52
N GLY A 48 -46.76 -44.39 -3.22
CA GLY A 48 -45.81 -43.86 -4.18
C GLY A 48 -44.85 -42.85 -3.57
N VAL A 49 -43.69 -42.71 -4.20
CA VAL A 49 -42.67 -41.72 -3.85
C VAL A 49 -42.49 -40.76 -5.03
N THR A 50 -42.98 -39.54 -4.84
CA THR A 50 -42.77 -38.43 -5.76
C THR A 50 -41.66 -37.54 -5.22
N VAL A 51 -40.72 -37.15 -6.09
CA VAL A 51 -39.58 -36.32 -5.71
C VAL A 51 -39.79 -34.87 -6.16
N SER A 52 -39.16 -33.95 -5.42
CA SER A 52 -39.10 -32.52 -5.76
C SER A 52 -37.72 -32.18 -6.36
N PRO A 53 -37.55 -30.98 -6.95
CA PRO A 53 -36.25 -30.56 -7.48
C PRO A 53 -35.11 -30.77 -6.48
N GLY A 54 -33.98 -31.26 -6.96
CA GLY A 54 -32.83 -31.66 -6.15
C GLY A 54 -32.74 -33.15 -5.84
N ILE A 55 -33.80 -33.93 -6.08
CA ILE A 55 -33.78 -35.39 -5.94
C ILE A 55 -34.29 -36.01 -7.26
N THR A 56 -33.61 -37.04 -7.75
CA THR A 56 -33.99 -37.83 -8.92
C THR A 56 -34.54 -39.20 -8.51
N GLY A 57 -35.28 -39.84 -9.42
CA GLY A 57 -35.85 -41.18 -9.21
C GLY A 57 -37.31 -41.12 -8.77
N GLY A 58 -37.68 -42.00 -7.83
CA GLY A 58 -39.07 -42.20 -7.41
C GLY A 58 -39.72 -43.42 -8.07
N GLY A 59 -40.96 -43.71 -7.65
CA GLY A 59 -41.66 -44.91 -8.10
C GLY A 59 -42.92 -45.20 -7.29
N THR A 60 -43.82 -45.99 -7.86
CA THR A 60 -45.11 -46.37 -7.26
C THR A 60 -45.21 -47.84 -6.87
N SER A 61 -44.20 -48.65 -7.23
CA SER A 61 -44.12 -50.08 -6.85
C SER A 61 -42.70 -50.63 -7.03
N GLY A 62 -42.41 -51.76 -6.39
CA GLY A 62 -41.11 -52.44 -6.50
C GLY A 62 -39.98 -51.73 -5.75
N THR A 63 -38.72 -52.04 -6.12
CA THR A 63 -37.55 -51.33 -5.57
C THR A 63 -37.48 -49.93 -6.19
N VAL A 64 -37.46 -48.90 -5.34
CA VAL A 64 -37.38 -47.50 -5.77
C VAL A 64 -35.93 -47.01 -5.63
N ASN A 65 -35.35 -46.52 -6.73
CA ASN A 65 -34.06 -45.84 -6.70
C ASN A 65 -34.29 -44.33 -6.52
N ILE A 66 -33.60 -43.73 -5.55
CA ILE A 66 -33.68 -42.31 -5.24
C ILE A 66 -32.25 -41.80 -5.08
N GLY A 67 -31.92 -40.69 -5.72
CA GLY A 67 -30.57 -40.12 -5.67
C GLY A 67 -30.58 -38.60 -5.70
N PRO A 68 -29.54 -37.94 -5.19
CA PRO A 68 -29.39 -36.50 -5.31
C PRO A 68 -29.19 -36.08 -6.77
N ASP A 69 -29.84 -35.01 -7.18
CA ASP A 69 -29.58 -34.36 -8.46
C ASP A 69 -28.42 -33.36 -8.30
N THR A 70 -27.24 -33.68 -8.83
CA THR A 70 -26.06 -32.80 -8.69
C THR A 70 -26.06 -31.59 -9.62
N THR A 71 -27.07 -31.45 -10.46
CA THR A 71 -27.33 -30.22 -11.22
C THR A 71 -28.10 -29.18 -10.40
N TYR A 72 -28.74 -29.62 -9.30
CA TYR A 72 -29.51 -28.78 -8.37
C TYR A 72 -28.89 -28.71 -6.97
N LEU A 73 -28.45 -29.85 -6.44
CA LEU A 73 -27.82 -29.98 -5.13
C LEU A 73 -26.31 -30.13 -5.27
N GLN A 74 -25.56 -29.32 -4.54
CA GLN A 74 -24.11 -29.47 -4.49
C GLN A 74 -23.74 -30.71 -3.65
N ARG A 75 -22.95 -31.64 -4.22
CA ARG A 75 -22.28 -32.67 -3.40
C ARG A 75 -21.37 -31.99 -2.38
N ARG A 76 -21.14 -32.65 -1.24
CA ARG A 76 -20.21 -32.15 -0.21
C ARG A 76 -18.91 -31.68 -0.87
N VAL A 77 -18.63 -30.40 -0.72
CA VAL A 77 -17.39 -29.79 -1.20
C VAL A 77 -16.25 -30.30 -0.32
N SER A 78 -15.31 -31.03 -0.91
CA SER A 78 -14.17 -31.62 -0.20
C SER A 78 -12.83 -31.00 -0.59
N GLY A 79 -12.81 -30.21 -1.67
CA GLY A 79 -11.61 -29.48 -2.10
C GLY A 79 -11.37 -28.22 -1.27
N THR A 80 -10.10 -27.88 -1.08
CA THR A 80 -9.66 -26.61 -0.48
C THR A 80 -8.67 -25.94 -1.41
N CYS A 81 -8.71 -24.61 -1.49
CA CYS A 81 -7.66 -23.85 -2.18
C CYS A 81 -6.46 -23.62 -1.28
N ALA A 82 -5.27 -23.61 -1.87
CA ALA A 82 -4.05 -23.22 -1.17
C ALA A 82 -4.15 -21.77 -0.66
N ALA A 83 -3.37 -21.44 0.37
CA ALA A 83 -3.28 -20.07 0.85
C ALA A 83 -2.86 -19.13 -0.31
N GLY A 84 -3.52 -17.98 -0.42
CA GLY A 84 -3.33 -17.05 -1.55
C GLY A 84 -4.14 -17.40 -2.82
N SER A 85 -5.02 -18.39 -2.76
CA SER A 85 -5.95 -18.75 -3.84
C SER A 85 -7.41 -18.68 -3.37
N ALA A 86 -8.33 -18.47 -4.31
CA ALA A 86 -9.78 -18.45 -4.08
C ALA A 86 -10.49 -19.52 -4.92
N MET A 87 -11.65 -19.99 -4.45
CA MET A 87 -12.48 -20.93 -5.20
C MET A 87 -13.12 -20.20 -6.38
N ARG A 88 -12.80 -20.63 -7.60
CA ARG A 88 -13.39 -20.08 -8.83
C ARG A 88 -14.63 -20.86 -9.26
N VAL A 89 -14.58 -22.19 -9.14
CA VAL A 89 -15.65 -23.10 -9.55
C VAL A 89 -15.73 -24.26 -8.56
N VAL A 90 -16.96 -24.66 -8.22
CA VAL A 90 -17.25 -25.95 -7.59
C VAL A 90 -17.94 -26.82 -8.63
N SER A 91 -17.34 -27.97 -8.95
CA SER A 91 -17.89 -28.93 -9.90
C SER A 91 -19.05 -29.72 -9.26
N ALA A 92 -19.92 -30.29 -10.09
CA ALA A 92 -21.06 -31.12 -9.62
C ALA A 92 -20.61 -32.32 -8.74
N ASP A 93 -19.39 -32.81 -8.95
CA ASP A 93 -18.80 -33.88 -8.14
C ASP A 93 -18.26 -33.42 -6.77
N GLY A 94 -18.28 -32.12 -6.47
CA GLY A 94 -17.77 -31.53 -5.24
C GLY A 94 -16.28 -31.17 -5.26
N THR A 95 -15.61 -31.35 -6.40
CA THR A 95 -14.24 -30.87 -6.59
C THR A 95 -14.19 -29.36 -6.77
N VAL A 96 -13.08 -28.75 -6.37
CA VAL A 96 -12.88 -27.30 -6.38
C VAL A 96 -11.80 -26.94 -7.38
N THR A 97 -12.09 -26.00 -8.27
CA THR A 97 -11.09 -25.34 -9.11
C THR A 97 -10.73 -24.00 -8.50
N CYS A 98 -9.45 -23.80 -8.22
CA CYS A 98 -8.94 -22.59 -7.61
C CYS A 98 -8.38 -21.63 -8.66
N GLU A 99 -8.44 -20.35 -8.35
CA GLU A 99 -7.66 -19.32 -9.03
C GLU A 99 -6.78 -18.60 -8.02
N THR A 100 -5.72 -17.95 -8.50
CA THR A 100 -4.92 -17.09 -7.63
C THR A 100 -5.82 -15.97 -7.15
N ALA A 101 -5.98 -15.84 -5.84
CA ALA A 101 -6.64 -14.66 -5.29
C ALA A 101 -5.65 -13.54 -5.58
N GLY A 102 -5.97 -12.67 -6.56
CA GLY A 102 -5.16 -11.50 -6.84
C GLY A 102 -5.03 -10.75 -5.53
N GLY A 103 -3.87 -10.89 -4.86
CA GLY A 103 -3.55 -10.09 -3.70
C GLY A 103 -3.63 -8.67 -4.20
N GLY A 104 -4.47 -7.85 -3.57
CA GLY A 104 -4.80 -6.50 -4.03
C GLY A 104 -3.54 -5.67 -4.28
N GLY A 105 -2.98 -5.78 -5.48
CA GLY A 105 -2.10 -4.78 -6.03
C GLY A 105 -3.02 -3.60 -6.22
N GLY A 106 -2.86 -2.60 -5.35
CA GLY A 106 -3.46 -1.29 -5.64
C GLY A 106 -3.03 -0.83 -7.04
N ASP A 107 -3.66 0.22 -7.54
CA ASP A 107 -3.44 0.72 -8.91
C ASP A 107 -1.96 0.96 -9.26
N ILE A 108 -1.12 1.18 -8.24
CA ILE A 108 0.32 1.33 -8.38
C ILE A 108 1.02 -0.02 -8.21
N THR A 109 1.60 -0.51 -9.31
CA THR A 109 2.39 -1.75 -9.35
C THR A 109 3.85 -1.55 -8.93
N GLU A 110 4.40 -0.33 -9.07
CA GLU A 110 5.76 0.00 -8.68
C GLU A 110 5.94 1.52 -8.56
N VAL A 111 6.80 1.97 -7.63
CA VAL A 111 7.28 3.36 -7.54
C VAL A 111 8.80 3.37 -7.61
N ASN A 112 9.34 3.67 -8.79
CA ASN A 112 10.78 3.78 -9.03
C ASN A 112 11.23 5.24 -9.07
N THR A 113 12.23 5.58 -8.26
CA THR A 113 12.93 6.85 -8.33
C THR A 113 14.21 6.66 -9.13
N LEU A 114 14.35 7.39 -10.25
CA LEU A 114 15.58 7.33 -11.07
C LEU A 114 16.73 8.01 -10.33
N SER A 115 17.95 7.53 -10.51
CA SER A 115 19.15 8.22 -10.04
C SER A 115 19.20 9.64 -10.61
N GLY A 116 19.40 10.64 -9.74
CA GLY A 116 19.41 12.05 -10.13
C GLY A 116 18.02 12.71 -10.22
N SER A 117 16.93 12.00 -9.91
CA SER A 117 15.57 12.58 -9.92
C SER A 117 15.27 13.55 -8.77
N GLY A 118 16.18 13.71 -7.80
CA GLY A 118 15.92 14.50 -6.60
C GLY A 118 14.95 13.83 -5.61
N LEU A 119 14.53 12.58 -5.88
CA LEU A 119 13.69 11.76 -5.02
C LEU A 119 14.47 10.52 -4.58
N THR A 120 14.25 10.10 -3.33
CA THR A 120 14.79 8.87 -2.75
C THR A 120 13.67 8.02 -2.19
N GLY A 121 13.93 6.72 -2.07
CA GLY A 121 12.95 5.73 -1.65
C GLY A 121 12.23 5.09 -2.84
N GLY A 122 10.99 4.66 -2.62
CA GLY A 122 10.25 3.79 -3.53
C GLY A 122 10.01 2.41 -2.94
N ALA A 123 9.12 1.65 -3.57
CA ALA A 123 8.87 0.25 -3.27
C ALA A 123 8.19 -0.42 -4.47
N THR A 124 8.40 -1.73 -4.60
CA THR A 124 7.73 -2.60 -5.58
C THR A 124 6.48 -3.28 -5.02
N SER A 125 6.24 -3.15 -3.71
CA SER A 125 5.05 -3.66 -3.01
C SER A 125 4.92 -3.05 -1.61
N GLY A 126 3.71 -3.03 -1.05
CA GLY A 126 3.45 -2.58 0.31
C GLY A 126 3.45 -1.05 0.48
N ALA A 127 3.75 -0.58 1.69
CA ALA A 127 3.78 0.85 1.99
C ALA A 127 4.98 1.51 1.30
N VAL A 128 4.71 2.55 0.51
CA VAL A 128 5.75 3.31 -0.21
C VAL A 128 6.25 4.44 0.69
N THR A 129 7.57 4.50 0.91
CA THR A 129 8.22 5.68 1.50
C THR A 129 8.95 6.43 0.40
N LEU A 130 8.57 7.68 0.18
CA LEU A 130 9.28 8.62 -0.66
C LEU A 130 9.82 9.76 0.18
N ARG A 131 11.01 10.22 -0.17
CA ARG A 131 11.63 11.42 0.38
C ARG A 131 12.19 12.25 -0.76
N ILE A 132 12.31 13.54 -0.53
CA ILE A 132 13.14 14.36 -1.40
C ILE A 132 14.59 13.95 -1.13
N GLY A 133 15.20 13.33 -2.13
CA GLY A 133 16.58 12.91 -2.15
C GLY A 133 17.43 14.04 -2.66
N PHE A 134 17.99 14.81 -1.75
CA PHE A 134 18.98 15.81 -2.14
C PHE A 134 20.23 15.05 -2.56
N PRO A 135 20.71 15.16 -3.81
CA PRO A 135 22.04 14.67 -4.12
C PRO A 135 22.97 15.36 -3.11
N SER A 136 23.83 14.58 -2.47
CA SER A 136 24.89 15.10 -1.62
C SER A 136 25.81 15.96 -2.48
N LEU A 137 25.43 17.23 -2.64
CA LEU A 137 26.38 18.31 -2.83
C LEU A 137 26.79 18.65 -1.40
N ASP A 138 27.91 18.06 -1.00
CA ASP A 138 28.56 18.32 0.27
C ASP A 138 29.00 19.80 0.30
N CYS A 139 28.09 20.71 0.67
CA CYS A 139 28.52 22.02 1.13
C CYS A 139 29.49 21.76 2.32
N SER A 140 30.63 22.46 2.36
CA SER A 140 31.68 22.18 3.35
C SER A 140 31.19 22.49 4.78
N PRO A 141 31.78 21.89 5.84
CA PRO A 141 31.39 22.18 7.21
C PRO A 141 31.49 23.69 7.52
N GLY A 142 30.35 24.32 7.87
CA GLY A 142 30.24 25.76 8.13
C GLY A 142 29.35 26.52 7.14
N GLU A 143 28.78 25.83 6.16
CA GLU A 143 28.03 26.45 5.07
C GLU A 143 26.51 26.44 5.28
N VAL A 144 25.84 27.54 4.88
CA VAL A 144 24.40 27.72 5.03
C VAL A 144 23.70 27.33 3.75
N ARG A 145 22.71 26.45 3.89
CA ARG A 145 21.92 25.93 2.77
C ARG A 145 20.69 26.80 2.56
N THR A 146 20.63 27.54 1.46
CA THR A 146 19.38 28.17 1.00
C THR A 146 18.80 27.37 -0.17
N PHE A 147 17.50 27.10 -0.08
CA PHE A 147 16.74 26.38 -1.09
C PHE A 147 16.13 27.39 -2.05
N ASP A 148 16.55 27.36 -3.32
CA ASP A 148 15.89 28.13 -4.36
C ASP A 148 14.68 27.35 -4.90
N LEU A 149 13.48 27.88 -4.67
CA LEU A 149 12.21 27.30 -5.08
C LEU A 149 12.00 27.31 -6.60
N ASP A 150 12.69 28.19 -7.33
CA ASP A 150 12.50 28.38 -8.78
C ASP A 150 13.40 27.45 -9.60
N SER A 151 14.60 27.16 -9.11
CA SER A 151 15.55 26.26 -9.77
C SER A 151 15.60 24.85 -9.15
N GLY A 152 15.03 24.65 -7.95
CA GLY A 152 15.14 23.41 -7.19
C GLY A 152 16.58 23.09 -6.75
N ALA A 153 17.49 24.07 -6.85
CA ALA A 153 18.89 23.93 -6.50
C ALA A 153 19.17 24.47 -5.09
N TYR A 154 20.16 23.88 -4.43
CA TYR A 154 20.81 24.50 -3.28
C TYR A 154 21.96 25.37 -3.79
N ILE A 155 21.97 26.66 -3.40
CA ILE A 155 23.13 27.53 -3.60
C ILE A 155 24.00 27.46 -2.34
N CYS A 156 25.24 27.02 -2.49
CA CYS A 156 26.27 27.13 -1.47
C CYS A 156 26.95 28.51 -1.71
N ALA A 157 26.42 29.59 -1.13
CA ALA A 157 27.02 30.93 -1.23
C ALA A 157 27.63 31.29 0.13
N LEU A 158 28.94 31.11 0.26
CA LEU A 158 29.67 31.37 1.50
C LEU A 158 30.63 32.53 1.33
N LEU A 159 30.67 33.39 2.35
CA LEU A 159 31.79 34.29 2.56
C LEU A 159 33.07 33.45 2.69
N GLN A 160 33.96 33.53 1.70
CA GLN A 160 35.22 32.81 1.73
C GLN A 160 36.28 33.55 2.56
N GLY A 161 36.21 34.87 2.58
CA GLY A 161 37.12 35.71 3.34
C GLY A 161 37.17 37.13 2.80
N MET A 162 38.13 37.90 3.32
CA MET A 162 38.44 39.23 2.81
C MET A 162 39.86 39.23 2.31
N THR A 163 40.14 40.00 1.27
CA THR A 163 41.51 40.10 0.77
C THR A 163 42.44 40.65 1.86
N MET A 164 43.66 40.15 1.95
CA MET A 164 44.67 40.71 2.84
C MET A 164 45.21 42.03 2.30
N THR A 165 45.28 42.14 0.97
CA THR A 165 45.64 43.36 0.25
C THR A 165 44.46 44.32 0.20
N THR A 166 44.72 45.62 0.40
CA THR A 166 43.74 46.68 0.18
C THR A 166 43.87 47.23 -1.24
N TYR A 167 42.73 47.59 -1.82
CA TYR A 167 42.64 48.09 -3.18
C TYR A 167 41.85 49.40 -3.23
N ASN A 168 42.15 50.23 -4.22
CA ASN A 168 41.33 51.37 -4.57
C ASN A 168 40.19 50.93 -5.51
N GLY A 169 39.33 51.85 -5.93
CA GLY A 169 38.19 51.58 -6.79
C GLY A 169 38.51 51.20 -8.24
N ASN A 170 39.77 51.26 -8.67
CA ASN A 170 40.16 50.82 -10.01
C ASN A 170 40.68 49.37 -9.98
N LEU A 171 39.74 48.43 -9.95
CA LEU A 171 40.02 46.99 -9.88
C LEU A 171 40.22 46.34 -11.25
N GLY A 172 40.01 47.09 -12.34
CA GLY A 172 40.04 46.58 -13.71
C GLY A 172 38.68 46.05 -14.18
N GLY A 173 37.59 46.64 -13.69
CA GLY A 173 36.24 46.17 -13.98
C GLY A 173 35.74 45.11 -12.99
N TYR A 174 34.50 44.66 -13.17
CA TYR A 174 33.93 43.55 -12.40
C TYR A 174 34.75 42.25 -12.53
N SER A 175 35.26 41.96 -13.73
CA SER A 175 36.15 40.82 -13.97
C SER A 175 37.49 40.96 -13.25
N GLY A 176 38.05 42.17 -13.20
CA GLY A 176 39.27 42.46 -12.45
C GLY A 176 39.06 42.33 -10.93
N ALA A 177 37.93 42.80 -10.42
CA ALA A 177 37.53 42.63 -9.02
C ALA A 177 37.39 41.14 -8.65
N ALA A 178 36.71 40.35 -9.50
CA ALA A 178 36.61 38.91 -9.33
C ALA A 178 38.00 38.24 -9.34
N ALA A 179 38.89 38.65 -10.25
CA ALA A 179 40.25 38.13 -10.31
C ALA A 179 41.08 38.44 -9.05
N LYS A 180 40.85 39.57 -8.35
CA LYS A 180 41.51 39.86 -7.07
C LYS A 180 41.07 38.91 -5.97
N CYS A 181 39.80 38.57 -5.91
CA CYS A 181 39.29 37.56 -5.00
C CYS A 181 39.82 36.18 -5.36
N ALA A 182 39.69 35.76 -6.61
CA ALA A 182 40.18 34.47 -7.11
C ALA A 182 41.69 34.24 -6.90
N ALA A 183 42.49 35.32 -6.91
CA ALA A 183 43.93 35.25 -6.67
C ALA A 183 44.28 34.89 -5.22
N GLU A 184 43.45 35.26 -4.25
CA GLU A 184 43.66 34.95 -2.83
C GLU A 184 42.87 33.72 -2.39
N TYR A 185 41.67 33.55 -2.94
CA TYR A 185 40.77 32.44 -2.68
C TYR A 185 40.31 31.83 -4.02
N PRO A 186 40.93 30.74 -4.48
CA PRO A 186 40.62 30.14 -5.77
C PRO A 186 39.12 29.84 -5.94
N GLY A 187 38.54 30.25 -7.07
CA GLY A 187 37.13 30.03 -7.40
C GLY A 187 36.15 31.08 -6.86
N THR A 188 36.64 32.15 -6.22
CA THR A 188 35.78 33.22 -5.67
C THR A 188 35.67 34.45 -6.56
N HIS A 189 34.64 35.25 -6.30
CA HIS A 189 34.43 36.59 -6.84
C HIS A 189 34.20 37.61 -5.70
N MET A 190 34.21 38.89 -6.06
CA MET A 190 33.81 39.96 -5.14
C MET A 190 32.33 39.81 -4.79
N CYS A 191 32.02 39.70 -3.50
CA CYS A 191 30.64 39.52 -3.04
C CYS A 191 29.73 40.64 -3.53
N SER A 192 28.54 40.25 -3.95
CA SER A 192 27.41 41.13 -4.17
C SER A 192 26.73 41.51 -2.85
N ALA A 193 25.93 42.58 -2.90
CA ALA A 193 25.04 42.94 -1.79
C ALA A 193 24.09 41.80 -1.39
N HIS A 194 23.64 41.02 -2.37
CA HIS A 194 22.74 39.89 -2.15
C HIS A 194 23.42 38.78 -1.35
N GLU A 195 24.64 38.39 -1.73
CA GLU A 195 25.40 37.33 -1.05
C GLU A 195 25.77 37.72 0.39
N ILE A 196 26.14 38.98 0.62
CA ILE A 196 26.38 39.49 1.97
C ILE A 196 25.10 39.43 2.82
N ASN A 197 23.96 39.80 2.26
CA ASN A 197 22.69 39.74 2.99
C ASN A 197 22.31 38.30 3.36
N LEU A 198 22.56 37.33 2.48
CA LEU A 198 22.34 35.92 2.80
C LEU A 198 23.26 35.44 3.94
N TYR A 199 24.55 35.80 3.89
CA TYR A 199 25.51 35.47 4.94
C TYR A 199 25.16 36.09 6.31
N LEU A 200 24.65 37.32 6.34
CA LEU A 200 24.24 37.96 7.60
C LEU A 200 22.93 37.37 8.15
N GLN A 201 21.96 37.05 7.29
CA GLN A 201 20.70 36.42 7.71
C GLN A 201 20.89 35.03 8.29
N SER A 202 21.97 34.35 7.91
CA SER A 202 22.35 33.06 8.48
C SER A 202 23.09 33.16 9.83
N GLY A 203 23.23 34.37 10.38
CA GLY A 203 23.96 34.63 11.62
C GLY A 203 25.47 34.81 11.44
N GLY A 204 25.95 34.90 10.19
CA GLY A 204 27.34 35.23 9.89
C GLY A 204 27.71 36.66 10.31
N SER A 205 28.99 36.92 10.51
CA SER A 205 29.50 38.26 10.86
C SER A 205 30.79 38.55 10.10
N LEU A 206 30.84 39.70 9.42
CA LEU A 206 32.00 40.17 8.67
C LEU A 206 33.11 40.77 9.57
N GLY A 207 32.91 40.75 10.88
CA GLY A 207 33.82 41.35 11.85
C GLY A 207 33.87 42.87 11.75
N VAL A 208 34.88 43.46 12.39
CA VAL A 208 35.12 44.90 12.36
C VAL A 208 36.05 45.26 11.21
N GLY A 209 35.66 46.21 10.37
CA GLY A 209 36.47 46.69 9.26
C GLY A 209 35.64 47.36 8.17
N THR A 210 36.32 47.89 7.16
CA THR A 210 35.69 48.51 5.99
C THR A 210 36.09 47.74 4.74
N TYR A 211 35.09 47.26 4.00
CA TYR A 211 35.32 46.33 2.91
C TYR A 211 34.52 46.69 1.67
N TRP A 212 35.16 46.64 0.50
CA TRP A 212 34.50 46.78 -0.78
C TRP A 212 33.59 45.57 -1.05
N TYR A 213 32.37 45.83 -1.50
CA TYR A 213 31.46 44.85 -2.06
C TYR A 213 30.70 45.44 -3.24
N SER A 214 30.22 44.57 -4.13
CA SER A 214 29.57 45.00 -5.37
C SER A 214 28.08 45.21 -5.13
N THR A 215 27.56 46.37 -5.48
CA THR A 215 26.11 46.63 -5.50
C THR A 215 25.50 46.46 -6.88
N GLY A 216 26.34 46.35 -7.90
CA GLY A 216 25.92 46.31 -9.29
C GLY A 216 25.62 47.72 -9.82
N THR A 217 25.18 47.80 -11.07
CA THR A 217 24.82 49.06 -11.73
C THR A 217 23.45 49.54 -11.28
N PHE A 218 23.27 49.90 -10.01
CA PHE A 218 22.06 50.58 -9.55
C PHE A 218 22.19 52.08 -9.81
N VAL A 219 21.64 52.54 -10.94
CA VAL A 219 21.54 53.97 -11.25
C VAL A 219 20.34 54.53 -10.50
N ILE A 220 20.55 55.21 -9.37
CA ILE A 220 19.49 55.98 -8.73
C ILE A 220 19.34 57.30 -9.50
N PRO A 221 18.18 57.60 -10.11
CA PRO A 221 17.96 58.90 -10.71
C PRO A 221 17.62 59.86 -9.58
N THR A 222 18.62 60.60 -9.09
CA THR A 222 18.54 62.03 -8.72
C THR A 222 19.79 62.43 -7.93
N THR A 223 20.44 63.49 -8.42
CA THR A 223 21.49 64.33 -7.80
C THR A 223 22.82 63.72 -7.32
N PHE A 224 22.99 62.40 -7.20
CA PHE A 224 24.29 61.78 -6.87
C PHE A 224 24.89 61.04 -8.07
N THR A 225 25.74 61.72 -8.85
CA THR A 225 26.41 61.16 -10.04
C THR A 225 27.45 60.05 -9.78
N ASN A 226 27.60 59.55 -8.55
CA ASN A 226 28.91 59.03 -8.09
C ASN A 226 28.90 57.69 -7.34
N LEU A 227 27.86 56.84 -7.46
CA LEU A 227 27.67 55.65 -6.61
C LEU A 227 27.68 54.29 -7.34
N ALA A 228 28.05 54.24 -8.61
CA ALA A 228 28.04 53.00 -9.40
C ALA A 228 29.35 52.22 -9.22
N ASP A 229 29.62 51.67 -8.04
CA ASP A 229 30.75 50.77 -7.78
C ASP A 229 32.09 51.33 -8.32
N CYS A 230 32.42 52.61 -8.10
CA CYS A 230 33.61 53.22 -8.71
C CYS A 230 33.66 53.20 -10.25
N LEU A 231 32.52 53.50 -10.87
CA LEU A 231 32.29 53.37 -12.32
C LEU A 231 32.52 51.93 -12.80
N GLY A 232 31.89 50.97 -12.14
CA GLY A 232 32.05 49.54 -12.44
C GLY A 232 33.47 49.03 -12.17
N TRP A 233 34.11 49.56 -11.13
CA TRP A 233 35.45 49.29 -10.65
C TRP A 233 36.56 49.65 -11.64
N THR A 234 36.38 50.75 -12.36
CA THR A 234 37.35 51.25 -13.37
C THR A 234 37.97 52.60 -12.99
N SER A 235 37.60 53.18 -11.85
CA SER A 235 38.04 54.51 -11.45
C SER A 235 38.60 54.52 -10.03
N SER A 236 39.70 55.24 -9.83
CA SER A 236 40.28 55.50 -8.50
C SER A 236 40.19 56.99 -8.13
N ASN A 237 39.26 57.73 -8.73
CA ASN A 237 39.12 59.18 -8.53
C ASN A 237 38.40 59.49 -7.21
N SER A 238 38.75 60.59 -6.55
CA SER A 238 38.10 61.07 -5.32
C SER A 238 36.71 61.69 -5.53
N ILE A 239 36.22 61.77 -6.76
CA ILE A 239 34.88 62.29 -7.09
C ILE A 239 33.82 61.18 -7.07
N TYR A 240 34.20 59.97 -7.49
CA TYR A 240 33.33 58.79 -7.48
C TYR A 240 33.51 58.02 -6.16
N GLY A 241 32.56 57.16 -5.83
CA GLY A 241 32.79 56.14 -4.82
C GLY A 241 32.04 54.85 -5.08
N GLY A 242 32.27 53.93 -4.17
CA GLY A 242 31.75 52.58 -4.21
C GLY A 242 31.12 52.20 -2.87
N ALA A 243 30.40 51.09 -2.88
CA ALA A 243 29.78 50.56 -1.68
C ALA A 243 30.80 49.90 -0.76
N VAL A 244 30.76 50.25 0.53
CA VAL A 244 31.57 49.60 1.57
C VAL A 244 30.72 49.08 2.71
N PHE A 245 31.08 47.92 3.23
CA PHE A 245 30.51 47.38 4.45
C PHE A 245 31.24 47.92 5.67
N GLY A 246 30.53 48.08 6.80
CA GLY A 246 31.13 48.33 8.13
C GLY A 246 31.29 49.79 8.54
N THR A 247 30.89 50.76 7.73
CA THR A 247 30.86 52.19 8.07
C THR A 247 29.53 52.85 7.69
N TYR A 248 29.17 53.95 8.38
CA TYR A 248 28.06 54.81 8.01
C TYR A 248 28.56 56.23 7.68
N PRO A 249 28.27 56.79 6.49
CA PRO A 249 27.55 56.16 5.38
C PRO A 249 28.31 54.96 4.79
N SER A 250 27.59 53.99 4.22
CA SER A 250 28.13 52.75 3.63
C SER A 250 28.74 52.98 2.24
N PHE A 251 29.60 54.00 2.15
CA PHE A 251 30.23 54.50 0.94
C PHE A 251 31.64 54.99 1.25
N ALA A 252 32.56 54.76 0.32
CA ALA A 252 33.90 55.36 0.34
C ALA A 252 34.29 55.87 -1.05
N TYR A 253 35.08 56.93 -1.10
CA TYR A 253 35.64 57.45 -2.35
C TYR A 253 36.57 56.43 -2.99
N CYS A 254 36.61 56.39 -4.32
CA CYS A 254 37.35 55.37 -5.06
C CYS A 254 38.87 55.47 -4.93
N ASN A 255 39.40 56.57 -4.42
CA ASN A 255 40.83 56.67 -4.08
C ASN A 255 41.18 56.05 -2.71
N SER A 256 40.18 55.65 -1.92
CA SER A 256 40.39 55.00 -0.61
C SER A 256 40.81 53.54 -0.77
N LEU A 257 41.61 53.04 0.17
CA LEU A 257 42.09 51.66 0.17
C LEU A 257 41.29 50.79 1.15
N HIS A 258 40.56 49.80 0.63
CA HIS A 258 39.83 48.82 1.43
C HIS A 258 40.06 47.40 0.94
N LYS A 259 39.84 46.40 1.81
CA LYS A 259 39.88 44.99 1.41
C LYS A 259 38.61 44.65 0.65
N ILE A 260 38.62 43.59 -0.16
CA ILE A 260 37.45 43.12 -0.91
C ILE A 260 36.83 41.94 -0.15
N ILE A 261 35.51 41.93 -0.01
CA ILE A 261 34.78 40.75 0.50
C ILE A 261 34.67 39.73 -0.64
N CYS A 262 35.11 38.50 -0.42
CA CYS A 262 35.12 37.45 -1.43
C CYS A 262 34.11 36.34 -1.11
N CYS A 263 33.29 35.98 -2.10
CA CYS A 263 32.23 34.98 -2.04
C CYS A 263 32.49 33.91 -3.11
N THR A 264 31.99 32.69 -2.86
CA THR A 264 31.95 31.58 -3.83
C THR A 264 30.63 31.54 -4.57
#